data_AF-A0A7C6FQI1-F1
#
_entry.id   AF-A0A7C6FQI1-F1
#
_cell.length_a   1.000
_cell.length_b   1.000
_cell.length_c   1.000
_cell.angle_alpha   90.00
_cell.angle_beta   90.00
_cell.angle_gamma   90.00
#
_symmetry.space_group_name_H-M   'P 1'
#
loop_
_entity.id
_entity.type
_entity.pdbx_description
1 polymer ?
#
loop_
_entity_poly.entity_id
_entity_poly.type
_entity_poly.pdbx_seq_one_letter_code
_entity_poly.pdbx_strand_id
1 'polypeptide(L)'
;MKRTALIFIALLFAISTLTAFAQVNSAFNAQVGDIVFLGSYEQDNNEENGQEAIEWLVADIQGDHALIVSKHALDCQPFNDENVEASWEASAIRLWLEDVFLTQAFTDVEQELIVPVEETNGRVFLLSQEEATEIFSEAEGRKLTGTEYARANGAKFLGFTTLVIGETDWWLRSAGEKANEAVYIDVKGNLGSKRVTDKPGIRPALWVKLDVDRSYFPYEQYIVASNLEKDGNHGEAAEIYESLGTYNGSHERAMNCRYLQAVGAMEVGDFHTALRLFESLCDYQDSYTNGRACRYAIAVDTQESGDYKEAIKLFEKVGQYQDSMEQLKACYEKLGISIYYFSNGAVETGVDTGYSRANTIEGKDKHFGWRMGRFFMSGFTRVSDGASEQPIFIKTLGDSITLWFDLEQNIDALGGNEKLVINEDENGYDQYFGVKKTNFGRGTLVVRHTDYQNNNGEPQIYTDYLLAKGTSGADTKIVLNEEGDYEIALNYELKDNDLKNITNKYGNYRIFIKFSVRNGNCIVFPFDVLTGTELQNTSVTENGFYLDLARSRYLDIDVKRSVIVQGPAGMIEDERFNRPAKDGDQYTAEGIYTISVSNRYTGESTVKTIFVGSDELLQEYISNGFSTDRLK
;
A
#
# COMPACT_ATOMS: atom_id res chain seq x y z
N MET A 1 -39.31 -14.90 18.93
CA MET A 1 -38.90 -16.31 19.17
C MET A 1 -38.01 -16.75 18.01
N LYS A 2 -36.77 -17.15 18.32
CA LYS A 2 -35.80 -17.99 17.55
C LYS A 2 -35.34 -17.46 16.17
N ARG A 3 -34.12 -16.93 15.98
CA ARG A 3 -32.73 -17.49 16.00
C ARG A 3 -32.47 -18.65 15.00
N THR A 4 -31.30 -18.56 14.33
CA THR A 4 -30.52 -19.51 13.48
C THR A 4 -31.02 -19.81 12.06
N ALA A 5 -30.23 -19.82 10.96
CA ALA A 5 -28.77 -19.82 10.69
C ALA A 5 -28.52 -19.25 9.24
N LEU A 6 -27.55 -18.36 8.98
CA LEU A 6 -26.14 -18.55 8.57
C LEU A 6 -25.87 -19.30 7.23
N ILE A 7 -25.29 -18.55 6.27
CA ILE A 7 -24.29 -18.87 5.23
C ILE A 7 -24.68 -19.82 4.08
N PHE A 8 -24.80 -19.27 2.86
CA PHE A 8 -24.02 -19.68 1.67
C PHE A 8 -24.26 -18.66 0.53
N ILE A 9 -23.28 -17.76 0.34
CA ILE A 9 -23.09 -16.92 -0.85
C ILE A 9 -22.07 -17.65 -1.74
N ALA A 10 -22.16 -17.42 -3.05
CA ALA A 10 -21.20 -17.77 -4.10
C ALA A 10 -21.25 -19.21 -4.64
N LEU A 11 -22.22 -19.49 -5.52
CA LEU A 11 -22.03 -20.36 -6.71
C LEU A 11 -23.28 -20.30 -7.61
N LEU A 12 -23.60 -19.14 -8.21
CA LEU A 12 -24.77 -19.04 -9.11
C LEU A 12 -24.63 -18.00 -10.23
N PHE A 13 -23.40 -17.69 -10.63
CA PHE A 13 -23.09 -17.01 -11.88
C PHE A 13 -21.97 -17.73 -12.64
N ALA A 14 -22.16 -19.04 -12.81
CA ALA A 14 -21.48 -19.81 -13.83
C ALA A 14 -22.57 -20.45 -14.70
N ILE A 15 -22.38 -20.43 -16.02
CA ILE A 15 -23.21 -21.05 -17.06
C ILE A 15 -24.32 -20.14 -17.63
N SER A 16 -23.92 -19.12 -18.38
CA SER A 16 -24.53 -18.67 -19.65
C SER A 16 -23.79 -17.40 -20.06
N THR A 17 -22.78 -17.42 -20.94
CA THR A 17 -22.89 -17.73 -22.38
C THR A 17 -21.51 -18.04 -22.95
N LEU A 18 -21.28 -19.28 -23.36
CA LEU A 18 -20.25 -19.62 -24.35
C LEU A 18 -20.78 -20.80 -25.17
N THR A 19 -21.71 -20.49 -26.07
CA THR A 19 -22.11 -21.41 -27.12
C THR A 19 -21.27 -21.12 -28.36
N ALA A 20 -20.67 -22.19 -28.88
CA ALA A 20 -19.87 -22.30 -30.09
C ALA A 20 -18.36 -22.01 -29.95
N PHE A 21 -17.68 -22.70 -29.02
CA PHE A 21 -16.42 -23.31 -29.43
C PHE A 21 -16.77 -24.58 -30.19
N ALA A 22 -16.47 -24.60 -31.49
CA ALA A 22 -16.37 -25.86 -32.20
C ALA A 22 -15.40 -26.73 -31.41
N GLN A 23 -15.86 -27.92 -31.02
CA GLN A 23 -15.00 -28.97 -30.49
C GLN A 23 -14.07 -29.39 -31.65
N VAL A 24 -13.00 -28.62 -31.85
CA VAL A 24 -11.86 -29.07 -32.62
C VAL A 24 -11.18 -30.06 -31.70
N ASN A 25 -11.41 -31.36 -31.93
CA ASN A 25 -10.46 -32.38 -31.49
C ASN A 25 -9.09 -31.96 -32.04
N SER A 26 -8.26 -31.31 -31.24
CA SER A 26 -6.87 -31.03 -31.58
C SER A 26 -6.06 -32.30 -31.33
N ALA A 27 -6.34 -33.35 -32.09
CA ALA A 27 -5.43 -34.48 -32.15
C ALA A 27 -4.06 -33.96 -32.57
N PHE A 28 -3.02 -34.27 -31.80
CA PHE A 28 -1.65 -33.85 -32.08
C PHE A 28 -1.21 -34.39 -33.44
N ASN A 29 -1.21 -33.53 -34.45
CA ASN A 29 -0.88 -33.89 -35.83
C ASN A 29 0.60 -33.61 -36.13
N ALA A 30 1.48 -34.04 -35.22
CA ALA A 30 2.91 -33.83 -35.38
C ALA A 30 3.54 -34.92 -36.24
N GLN A 31 4.61 -34.55 -36.93
CA GLN A 31 5.45 -35.42 -37.74
C GLN A 31 6.86 -35.47 -37.17
N VAL A 32 7.58 -36.54 -37.48
CA VAL A 32 9.01 -36.62 -37.16
C VAL A 32 9.73 -35.44 -37.80
N GLY A 33 10.49 -34.71 -36.98
CA GLY A 33 11.16 -33.46 -37.36
C GLY A 33 10.45 -32.18 -36.91
N ASP A 34 9.19 -32.25 -36.48
CA ASP A 34 8.48 -31.08 -35.95
C ASP A 34 9.05 -30.63 -34.61
N ILE A 35 8.90 -29.33 -34.31
CA ILE A 35 9.14 -28.76 -32.99
C ILE A 35 7.81 -28.57 -32.28
N VAL A 36 7.73 -29.08 -31.06
CA VAL A 36 6.53 -29.01 -30.21
C VAL A 36 6.88 -28.44 -28.85
N PHE A 37 5.89 -27.86 -28.18
CA PHE A 37 6.05 -27.20 -26.89
C PHE A 37 5.34 -28.00 -25.81
N LEU A 38 6.04 -28.29 -24.71
CA LEU A 38 5.51 -29.01 -23.57
C LEU A 38 6.36 -28.69 -22.34
N GLY A 39 5.72 -28.34 -21.23
CA GLY A 39 6.42 -27.91 -20.05
C GLY A 39 7.17 -26.59 -20.19
N SER A 40 7.72 -26.11 -19.08
CA SER A 40 8.54 -24.91 -18.99
C SER A 40 9.80 -25.16 -18.19
N TYR A 41 10.90 -24.51 -18.54
CA TYR A 41 12.11 -24.52 -17.73
C TYR A 41 12.82 -23.19 -17.87
N GLU A 42 13.62 -22.83 -16.86
CA GLU A 42 14.44 -21.63 -16.92
C GLU A 42 15.51 -21.80 -18.01
N GLN A 43 15.56 -20.88 -18.98
CA GLN A 43 16.45 -20.98 -20.13
C GLN A 43 17.23 -19.69 -20.40
N ASP A 44 16.68 -18.52 -20.06
CA ASP A 44 17.33 -17.22 -20.30
C ASP A 44 18.12 -16.69 -19.09
N ASN A 45 18.04 -17.36 -17.93
CA ASN A 45 18.69 -17.02 -16.67
C ASN A 45 18.13 -15.71 -16.06
N ASN A 46 16.84 -15.46 -16.23
CA ASN A 46 16.08 -14.36 -15.64
C ASN A 46 14.91 -14.88 -14.81
N GLU A 47 15.18 -15.35 -13.59
CA GLU A 47 14.15 -15.92 -12.70
C GLU A 47 12.96 -14.96 -12.39
N GLU A 48 13.09 -13.65 -12.65
CA GLU A 48 12.02 -12.66 -12.44
C GLU A 48 10.90 -12.74 -13.49
N ASN A 49 11.17 -13.20 -14.72
CA ASN A 49 10.15 -13.37 -15.76
C ASN A 49 9.51 -14.77 -15.74
N GLY A 50 10.12 -15.70 -14.99
CA GLY A 50 9.73 -17.08 -14.82
C GLY A 50 9.87 -17.94 -16.08
N GLN A 51 9.85 -19.26 -15.87
CA GLN A 51 10.30 -20.26 -16.83
C GLN A 51 9.71 -20.14 -18.25
N GLU A 52 10.55 -20.35 -19.26
CA GLU A 52 10.17 -20.37 -20.68
C GLU A 52 9.66 -21.74 -21.12
N ALA A 53 8.79 -21.75 -22.14
CA ALA A 53 8.35 -22.97 -22.79
C ALA A 53 9.53 -23.80 -23.31
N ILE A 54 9.51 -25.12 -23.08
CA ILE A 54 10.55 -26.00 -23.60
C ILE A 54 10.21 -26.40 -25.04
N GLU A 55 11.18 -26.22 -25.93
CA GLU A 55 11.11 -26.71 -27.30
C GLU A 55 11.60 -28.16 -27.41
N TRP A 56 10.79 -29.03 -28.00
CA TRP A 56 11.09 -30.45 -28.20
C TRP A 56 11.06 -30.83 -29.68
N LEU A 57 12.09 -31.53 -30.14
CA LEU A 57 12.11 -32.19 -31.44
C LEU A 57 11.38 -33.52 -31.38
N VAL A 58 10.42 -33.75 -32.28
CA VAL A 58 9.78 -35.05 -32.47
C VAL A 58 10.76 -35.97 -33.20
N ALA A 59 11.36 -36.90 -32.46
CA ALA A 59 12.42 -37.79 -32.93
C ALA A 59 11.89 -39.09 -33.56
N ASP A 60 10.79 -39.63 -33.03
CA ASP A 60 10.14 -40.83 -33.56
C ASP A 60 8.63 -40.83 -33.24
N ILE A 61 7.84 -41.55 -34.02
CA ILE A 61 6.40 -41.72 -33.80
C ILE A 61 6.07 -43.21 -33.90
N GLN A 62 5.55 -43.76 -32.80
CA GLN A 62 5.14 -45.16 -32.68
C GLN A 62 3.68 -45.24 -32.25
N GLY A 63 2.80 -45.51 -33.21
CA GLY A 63 1.36 -45.59 -32.96
C GLY A 63 0.78 -44.24 -32.48
N ASP A 64 0.25 -44.23 -31.26
CA ASP A 64 -0.31 -43.07 -30.57
C ASP A 64 0.68 -42.36 -29.64
N HIS A 65 1.97 -42.69 -29.75
CA HIS A 65 3.05 -42.12 -28.95
C HIS A 65 4.12 -41.47 -29.84
N ALA A 66 4.78 -40.44 -29.32
CA ALA A 66 5.97 -39.85 -29.94
C ALA A 66 7.12 -39.75 -28.95
N LEU A 67 8.32 -40.09 -29.43
CA LEU A 67 9.56 -39.78 -28.74
C LEU A 67 9.91 -38.33 -29.05
N ILE A 68 10.03 -37.52 -28.02
CA ILE A 68 10.47 -36.15 -28.15
C ILE A 68 11.74 -35.92 -27.36
N VAL A 69 12.64 -35.09 -27.90
CA VAL A 69 13.97 -34.81 -27.33
C VAL A 69 14.14 -33.30 -27.27
N SER A 70 14.63 -32.78 -26.15
CA SER A 70 14.78 -31.33 -26.01
C SER A 70 15.66 -30.78 -27.15
N LYS A 71 15.23 -29.65 -27.70
CA LYS A 71 15.93 -28.97 -28.78
C LYS A 71 17.26 -28.37 -28.31
N HIS A 72 17.32 -27.98 -27.04
CA HIS A 72 18.47 -27.38 -26.38
C HIS A 72 18.96 -28.21 -25.19
N ALA A 73 20.21 -27.99 -24.78
CA ALA A 73 20.69 -28.47 -23.48
C ALA A 73 20.12 -27.55 -22.38
N LEU A 74 19.14 -28.05 -21.62
CA LEU A 74 18.32 -27.22 -20.72
C LEU A 74 19.06 -26.82 -19.43
N ASP A 75 19.87 -27.74 -18.90
CA ASP A 75 20.69 -27.56 -17.70
C ASP A 75 22.01 -28.37 -17.84
N CYS A 76 22.87 -28.39 -16.83
CA CYS A 76 24.03 -29.26 -16.74
C CYS A 76 24.20 -29.88 -15.35
N GLN A 77 24.40 -31.19 -15.30
CA GLN A 77 24.59 -31.94 -14.05
C GLN A 77 25.67 -33.02 -14.23
N PRO A 78 26.33 -33.45 -13.15
CA PRO A 78 27.10 -34.68 -13.19
C PRO A 78 26.17 -35.86 -13.48
N PHE A 79 26.68 -36.85 -14.21
CA PHE A 79 25.98 -38.14 -14.37
C PHE A 79 25.81 -38.82 -13.00
N ASN A 80 26.83 -38.73 -12.14
CA ASN A 80 26.77 -39.17 -10.75
C ASN A 80 27.64 -38.27 -9.86
N ASP A 81 27.21 -38.03 -8.62
CA ASP A 81 27.89 -37.10 -7.69
C ASP A 81 29.30 -37.55 -7.30
N GLU A 82 29.50 -38.86 -7.20
CA GLU A 82 30.79 -39.46 -6.85
C GLU A 82 31.44 -40.10 -8.08
N ASN A 83 32.77 -40.01 -8.16
CA ASN A 83 33.58 -40.59 -9.25
C ASN A 83 33.79 -42.10 -9.02
N VAL A 84 32.69 -42.85 -9.02
CA VAL A 84 32.61 -44.30 -8.83
C VAL A 84 31.88 -44.94 -10.00
N GLU A 85 31.81 -46.27 -10.03
CA GLU A 85 30.98 -46.99 -10.99
C GLU A 85 29.50 -46.64 -10.78
N ALA A 86 28.83 -46.15 -11.83
CA ALA A 86 27.43 -45.78 -11.79
C ALA A 86 26.74 -46.22 -13.08
N SER A 87 25.78 -47.15 -12.97
CA SER A 87 24.86 -47.46 -14.06
C SER A 87 23.79 -46.38 -14.16
N TRP A 88 23.05 -46.34 -15.28
CA TRP A 88 21.93 -45.42 -15.45
C TRP A 88 20.91 -45.53 -14.31
N GLU A 89 20.53 -46.75 -13.93
CA GLU A 89 19.50 -47.02 -12.91
C GLU A 89 19.89 -46.49 -11.53
N ALA A 90 21.19 -46.53 -11.21
CA ALA A 90 21.74 -46.07 -9.94
C ALA A 90 22.27 -44.63 -9.99
N SER A 91 22.19 -43.96 -11.14
CA SER A 91 22.79 -42.64 -11.34
C SER A 91 22.01 -41.51 -10.65
N ALA A 92 22.73 -40.53 -10.12
CA ALA A 92 22.14 -39.32 -9.55
C ALA A 92 21.36 -38.51 -10.60
N ILE A 93 21.82 -38.48 -11.85
CA ILE A 93 21.16 -37.74 -12.93
C ILE A 93 19.78 -38.31 -13.27
N ARG A 94 19.59 -39.64 -13.22
CA ARG A 94 18.26 -40.25 -13.43
C ARG A 94 17.30 -39.84 -12.33
N LEU A 95 17.74 -39.86 -11.06
CA LEU A 95 16.92 -39.42 -9.93
C LEU A 95 16.53 -37.95 -10.08
N TRP A 96 17.48 -37.10 -10.47
CA TRP A 96 17.20 -35.69 -10.73
C TRP A 96 16.19 -35.51 -11.87
N LEU A 97 16.30 -36.26 -12.98
CA LEU A 97 15.35 -36.20 -14.09
C LEU A 97 13.93 -36.60 -13.69
N GLU A 98 13.79 -37.67 -12.91
CA GLU A 98 12.48 -38.21 -12.49
C GLU A 98 11.81 -37.40 -11.38
N ASP A 99 12.58 -36.89 -10.42
CA ASP A 99 12.02 -36.25 -9.23
C ASP A 99 12.04 -34.72 -9.36
N VAL A 100 13.17 -34.14 -9.77
CA VAL A 100 13.37 -32.69 -9.75
C VAL A 100 12.94 -32.06 -11.07
N PHE A 101 13.54 -32.49 -12.18
CA PHE A 101 13.25 -31.91 -13.49
C PHE A 101 11.79 -32.14 -13.87
N LEU A 102 11.27 -33.36 -13.74
CA LEU A 102 9.89 -33.66 -14.11
C LEU A 102 8.86 -32.79 -13.36
N THR A 103 9.05 -32.59 -12.05
CA THR A 103 8.10 -31.80 -11.24
C THR A 103 8.25 -30.29 -11.42
N GLN A 104 9.46 -29.82 -11.75
CA GLN A 104 9.69 -28.42 -12.07
C GLN A 104 9.27 -28.07 -13.49
N ALA A 105 9.46 -28.99 -14.43
CA ALA A 105 9.30 -28.72 -15.84
C ALA A 105 7.87 -28.92 -16.35
N PHE A 106 7.07 -29.75 -15.68
CA PHE A 106 5.75 -30.11 -16.17
C PHE A 106 4.70 -30.00 -15.07
N THR A 107 3.57 -29.39 -15.42
CA THR A 107 2.37 -29.38 -14.58
C THR A 107 1.82 -30.79 -14.38
N ASP A 108 1.00 -31.01 -13.34
CA ASP A 108 0.39 -32.31 -13.07
C ASP A 108 -0.36 -32.87 -14.29
N VAL A 109 -1.08 -32.02 -15.02
CA VAL A 109 -1.82 -32.40 -16.24
C VAL A 109 -0.87 -32.79 -17.38
N GLU A 110 0.23 -32.07 -17.55
CA GLU A 110 1.24 -32.42 -18.56
C GLU A 110 1.97 -33.72 -18.21
N GLN A 111 2.21 -34.00 -16.92
CA GLN A 111 2.84 -35.24 -16.48
C GLN A 111 2.00 -36.49 -16.79
N GLU A 112 0.67 -36.40 -16.89
CA GLU A 112 -0.21 -37.52 -17.27
C GLU A 112 0.00 -37.98 -18.73
N LEU A 113 0.59 -37.12 -19.56
CA LEU A 113 0.93 -37.44 -20.95
C LEU A 113 2.21 -38.24 -21.10
N ILE A 114 3.11 -38.11 -20.12
CA ILE A 114 4.46 -38.63 -20.20
C ILE A 114 4.42 -40.11 -19.84
N VAL A 115 4.84 -40.94 -20.78
CA VAL A 115 4.72 -42.39 -20.68
C VAL A 115 5.96 -42.96 -19.99
N PRO A 116 5.78 -43.73 -18.90
CA PRO A 116 6.88 -44.42 -18.26
C PRO A 116 7.43 -45.51 -19.18
N VAL A 117 8.75 -45.58 -19.29
CA VAL A 117 9.46 -46.57 -20.09
C VAL A 117 10.15 -47.55 -19.16
N GLU A 118 9.87 -48.85 -19.31
CA GLU A 118 10.48 -49.89 -18.47
C GLU A 118 12.00 -49.95 -18.68
N GLU A 119 12.49 -49.81 -19.93
CA GLU A 119 13.92 -49.89 -20.27
C GLU A 119 14.77 -48.77 -19.66
N THR A 120 14.16 -47.62 -19.35
CA THR A 120 14.85 -46.49 -18.72
C THR A 120 14.49 -46.32 -17.25
N ASN A 121 13.53 -47.12 -16.75
CA ASN A 121 12.98 -47.07 -15.40
C ASN A 121 12.57 -45.64 -15.01
N GLY A 122 11.85 -44.96 -15.91
CA GLY A 122 11.53 -43.54 -15.78
C GLY A 122 10.59 -43.00 -16.86
N ARG A 123 10.04 -41.80 -16.61
CA ARG A 123 9.24 -40.97 -17.53
C ARG A 123 10.12 -40.00 -18.34
N VAL A 124 11.25 -39.56 -17.79
CA VAL A 124 12.22 -38.66 -18.43
C VAL A 124 13.61 -39.28 -18.40
N PHE A 125 14.24 -39.40 -19.56
CA PHE A 125 15.50 -40.11 -19.70
C PHE A 125 16.49 -39.39 -20.63
N LEU A 126 17.71 -39.93 -20.72
CA LEU A 126 18.67 -39.54 -21.74
C LEU A 126 18.73 -40.62 -22.82
N LEU A 127 18.91 -40.24 -24.08
CA LEU A 127 19.08 -41.21 -25.16
C LEU A 127 20.27 -42.14 -24.90
N SER A 128 20.18 -43.39 -25.35
CA SER A 128 21.34 -44.27 -25.47
C SER A 128 22.23 -43.83 -26.63
N GLN A 129 23.45 -44.37 -26.66
CA GLN A 129 24.35 -44.19 -27.79
C GLN A 129 23.71 -44.65 -29.10
N GLU A 130 23.06 -45.81 -29.11
CA GLU A 130 22.38 -46.37 -30.28
C GLU A 130 21.24 -45.43 -30.73
N GLU A 131 20.34 -45.07 -29.82
CA GLU A 131 19.21 -44.15 -30.09
C GLU A 131 19.71 -42.81 -30.64
N ALA A 132 20.73 -42.22 -30.02
CA ALA A 132 21.29 -40.95 -30.46
C ALA A 132 21.92 -41.03 -31.86
N THR A 133 22.57 -42.15 -32.21
CA THR A 133 23.13 -42.36 -33.56
C THR A 133 22.09 -42.73 -34.60
N GLU A 134 20.96 -43.31 -34.20
CA GLU A 134 19.85 -43.61 -35.10
C GLU A 134 19.05 -42.34 -35.42
N ILE A 135 18.67 -41.58 -34.39
CA ILE A 135 17.92 -40.32 -34.52
C ILE A 135 18.77 -39.26 -35.22
N PHE A 136 20.05 -39.15 -34.84
CA PHE A 136 20.99 -38.17 -35.40
C PHE A 136 22.15 -38.89 -36.08
N SER A 137 21.93 -39.35 -37.32
CA SER A 137 22.90 -40.17 -38.06
C SER A 137 24.23 -39.47 -38.34
N GLU A 138 24.19 -38.17 -38.65
CA GLU A 138 25.37 -37.36 -38.96
C GLU A 138 25.89 -36.61 -37.73
N ALA A 139 27.22 -36.43 -37.64
CA ALA A 139 27.84 -35.68 -36.54
C ALA A 139 27.30 -34.25 -36.43
N GLU A 140 26.98 -33.62 -37.56
CA GLU A 140 26.39 -32.28 -37.57
C GLU A 140 25.04 -32.23 -36.85
N GLY A 141 24.19 -33.25 -37.04
CA GLY A 141 22.88 -33.34 -36.37
C GLY A 141 22.97 -33.65 -34.87
N ARG A 142 24.12 -34.14 -34.39
CA ARG A 142 24.37 -34.44 -32.97
C ARG A 142 24.84 -33.23 -32.17
N LYS A 143 25.20 -32.12 -32.82
CA LYS A 143 25.54 -30.87 -32.14
C LYS A 143 24.31 -30.32 -31.42
N LEU A 144 24.55 -29.72 -30.25
CA LEU A 144 23.49 -29.21 -29.39
C LEU A 144 23.87 -27.83 -28.87
N THR A 145 22.99 -26.85 -29.09
CA THR A 145 23.10 -25.56 -28.42
C THR A 145 22.54 -25.66 -27.00
N GLY A 146 23.20 -25.04 -26.04
CA GLY A 146 22.69 -24.96 -24.66
C GLY A 146 21.85 -23.72 -24.40
N THR A 147 21.35 -23.60 -23.18
CA THR A 147 20.62 -22.42 -22.67
C THR A 147 21.56 -21.49 -21.90
N GLU A 148 21.13 -20.26 -21.63
CA GLU A 148 21.87 -19.36 -20.75
C GLU A 148 21.90 -19.88 -19.32
N TYR A 149 20.80 -20.50 -18.89
CA TYR A 149 20.70 -21.16 -17.60
C TYR A 149 21.72 -22.29 -17.42
N ALA A 150 21.83 -23.20 -18.39
CA ALA A 150 22.83 -24.27 -18.36
C ALA A 150 24.26 -23.71 -18.26
N ARG A 151 24.54 -22.61 -18.96
CA ARG A 151 25.83 -21.91 -18.88
C ARG A 151 26.08 -21.33 -17.50
N ALA A 152 25.10 -20.66 -16.92
CA ALA A 152 25.20 -20.10 -15.57
C ALA A 152 25.46 -21.19 -14.52
N ASN A 153 24.88 -22.38 -14.72
CA ASN A 153 25.09 -23.56 -13.86
C ASN A 153 26.42 -24.31 -14.11
N GLY A 154 27.19 -23.92 -15.13
CA GLY A 154 28.58 -24.35 -15.32
C GLY A 154 28.84 -25.24 -16.53
N ALA A 155 27.90 -25.38 -17.47
CA ALA A 155 28.15 -26.08 -18.73
C ALA A 155 29.26 -25.39 -19.53
N LYS A 156 30.02 -26.18 -20.29
CA LYS A 156 31.11 -25.68 -21.13
C LYS A 156 30.62 -25.52 -22.56
N PHE A 157 30.93 -24.37 -23.15
CA PHE A 157 30.47 -23.99 -24.48
C PHE A 157 31.64 -23.76 -25.44
N LEU A 158 31.48 -24.15 -26.71
CA LEU A 158 32.33 -23.74 -27.81
C LEU A 158 31.67 -22.58 -28.57
N GLY A 159 32.45 -21.59 -29.02
CA GLY A 159 31.95 -20.57 -29.97
C GLY A 159 31.05 -19.47 -29.39
N PHE A 160 31.02 -19.27 -28.06
CA PHE A 160 30.18 -18.26 -27.43
C PHE A 160 30.56 -16.83 -27.84
N THR A 161 29.57 -16.05 -28.28
CA THR A 161 29.67 -14.59 -28.47
C THR A 161 28.53 -13.92 -27.73
N THR A 162 28.57 -12.60 -27.57
CA THR A 162 27.48 -11.81 -26.94
C THR A 162 26.15 -11.87 -27.69
N LEU A 163 26.04 -12.61 -28.81
CA LEU A 163 24.87 -12.63 -29.69
C LEU A 163 24.36 -14.05 -29.99
N VAL A 164 25.11 -15.10 -29.66
CA VAL A 164 24.75 -16.49 -30.00
C VAL A 164 25.24 -17.42 -28.88
N ILE A 165 24.31 -18.18 -28.30
CA ILE A 165 24.63 -19.27 -27.38
C ILE A 165 25.24 -20.42 -28.20
N GLY A 166 26.46 -20.80 -27.83
CA GLY A 166 27.25 -21.80 -28.57
C GLY A 166 26.82 -23.25 -28.33
N GLU A 167 27.56 -24.18 -28.91
CA GLU A 167 27.35 -25.62 -28.67
C GLU A 167 27.94 -26.07 -27.34
N THR A 168 27.26 -26.99 -26.67
CA THR A 168 27.72 -27.66 -25.45
C THR A 168 27.76 -29.17 -25.65
N ASP A 169 28.62 -29.84 -24.88
CA ASP A 169 28.63 -31.29 -24.80
C ASP A 169 27.42 -31.79 -24.03
N TRP A 170 26.92 -33.00 -24.34
CA TRP A 170 25.73 -33.52 -23.67
C TRP A 170 25.78 -35.02 -23.40
N TRP A 171 25.11 -35.42 -22.31
CA TRP A 171 25.13 -36.80 -21.80
C TRP A 171 24.25 -37.76 -22.60
N LEU A 172 24.69 -39.02 -22.67
CA LEU A 172 23.89 -40.19 -23.04
C LEU A 172 23.80 -41.15 -21.85
N ARG A 173 22.76 -41.99 -21.79
CA ARG A 173 22.60 -42.98 -20.69
C ARG A 173 23.53 -44.19 -20.80
N SER A 174 24.25 -44.35 -21.90
CA SER A 174 25.13 -45.50 -22.14
C SER A 174 26.40 -45.46 -21.27
N ALA A 175 26.84 -46.63 -20.82
CA ALA A 175 28.07 -46.79 -20.03
C ALA A 175 29.32 -46.45 -20.88
N GLY A 176 30.28 -45.75 -20.27
CA GLY A 176 31.51 -45.33 -20.93
C GLY A 176 32.56 -46.44 -21.08
N GLU A 177 33.75 -46.06 -21.55
CA GLU A 177 34.87 -46.98 -21.76
C GLU A 177 35.44 -47.54 -20.44
N LYS A 178 35.24 -46.82 -19.33
CA LYS A 178 35.65 -47.21 -17.98
C LYS A 178 34.45 -47.24 -17.05
N ALA A 179 34.55 -48.02 -15.96
CA ALA A 179 33.46 -48.20 -15.00
C ALA A 179 32.94 -46.87 -14.40
N ASN A 180 33.80 -45.87 -14.21
CA ASN A 180 33.45 -44.55 -13.66
C ASN A 180 33.21 -43.48 -14.75
N GLU A 181 32.91 -43.89 -15.98
CA GLU A 181 32.64 -43.00 -17.10
C GLU A 181 31.29 -43.31 -17.76
N ALA A 182 30.67 -42.29 -18.35
CA ALA A 182 29.46 -42.39 -19.16
C ALA A 182 29.71 -41.82 -20.56
N VAL A 183 28.90 -42.24 -21.53
CA VAL A 183 29.00 -41.76 -22.91
C VAL A 183 28.45 -40.34 -22.99
N TYR A 184 29.13 -39.50 -23.76
CA TYR A 184 28.68 -38.15 -24.08
C TYR A 184 28.92 -37.85 -25.55
N ILE A 185 28.26 -36.81 -26.06
CA ILE A 185 28.52 -36.22 -27.38
C ILE A 185 29.22 -34.88 -27.19
N ASP A 186 30.36 -34.69 -27.85
CA ASP A 186 31.11 -33.44 -27.79
C ASP A 186 30.46 -32.33 -28.65
N VAL A 187 30.97 -31.11 -28.49
CA VAL A 187 30.54 -29.91 -29.23
C VAL A 187 30.69 -30.02 -30.77
N LYS A 188 31.35 -31.06 -31.27
CA LYS A 188 31.49 -31.35 -32.71
C LYS A 188 30.61 -32.51 -33.17
N GLY A 189 29.80 -33.09 -32.27
CA GLY A 189 28.92 -34.21 -32.57
C GLY A 189 29.58 -35.59 -32.54
N ASN A 190 30.78 -35.71 -31.95
CA ASN A 190 31.47 -36.99 -31.82
C ASN A 190 31.16 -37.65 -30.49
N LEU A 191 31.04 -38.98 -30.52
CA LEU A 191 30.91 -39.79 -29.31
C LEU A 191 32.25 -39.85 -28.56
N GLY A 192 32.16 -39.85 -27.23
CA GLY A 192 33.29 -40.07 -26.34
C GLY A 192 32.83 -40.57 -24.97
N SER A 193 33.80 -40.81 -24.11
CA SER A 193 33.59 -41.25 -22.72
C SER A 193 34.14 -40.18 -21.76
N LYS A 194 33.39 -39.88 -20.71
CA LYS A 194 33.73 -38.81 -19.75
C LYS A 194 33.40 -39.25 -18.32
N ARG A 195 34.15 -38.74 -17.34
CA ARG A 195 33.96 -39.11 -15.93
C ARG A 195 32.55 -38.73 -15.49
N VAL A 196 31.91 -39.60 -14.72
CA VAL A 196 30.53 -39.38 -14.27
C VAL A 196 30.34 -38.10 -13.44
N THR A 197 31.41 -37.54 -12.87
CA THR A 197 31.38 -36.28 -12.11
C THR A 197 31.54 -35.00 -12.95
N ASP A 198 31.86 -35.11 -14.24
CA ASP A 198 31.93 -33.94 -15.11
C ASP A 198 30.52 -33.42 -15.42
N LYS A 199 30.36 -32.15 -15.80
CA LYS A 199 29.04 -31.51 -16.01
C LYS A 199 28.73 -31.11 -17.47
N PRO A 200 28.63 -32.06 -18.42
CA PRO A 200 27.95 -31.85 -19.69
C PRO A 200 26.52 -31.34 -19.53
N GLY A 201 26.01 -30.74 -20.59
CA GLY A 201 24.61 -30.38 -20.73
C GLY A 201 23.67 -31.59 -20.72
N ILE A 202 22.43 -31.33 -20.34
CA ILE A 202 21.36 -32.32 -20.27
C ILE A 202 20.43 -32.09 -21.45
N ARG A 203 20.22 -33.16 -22.23
CA ARG A 203 19.26 -33.20 -23.32
C ARG A 203 18.19 -34.25 -23.01
N PRO A 204 17.15 -33.92 -22.22
CA PRO A 204 16.13 -34.88 -21.86
C PRO A 204 15.39 -35.41 -23.08
N ALA A 205 14.91 -36.64 -22.96
CA ALA A 205 14.04 -37.32 -23.91
C ALA A 205 12.87 -37.95 -23.15
N LEU A 206 11.71 -38.01 -23.79
CA LEU A 206 10.50 -38.55 -23.19
C LEU A 206 9.52 -39.04 -24.26
N TRP A 207 8.71 -40.04 -23.89
CA TRP A 207 7.60 -40.50 -24.73
C TRP A 207 6.31 -39.80 -24.29
N VAL A 208 5.59 -39.20 -25.24
CA VAL A 208 4.28 -38.57 -24.99
C VAL A 208 3.16 -39.22 -25.79
N LYS A 209 1.96 -39.21 -25.22
CA LYS A 209 0.72 -39.51 -25.96
C LYS A 209 0.34 -38.38 -26.92
N LEU A 210 -0.12 -38.74 -28.11
CA LEU A 210 -0.51 -37.78 -29.16
C LEU A 210 -2.00 -37.40 -29.07
N ASP A 211 -2.88 -38.33 -28.73
CA ASP A 211 -4.33 -38.09 -28.75
C ASP A 211 -4.85 -37.56 -27.40
N VAL A 212 -4.47 -36.32 -27.07
CA VAL A 212 -4.80 -35.67 -25.79
C VAL A 212 -5.21 -34.23 -26.00
N ASP A 213 -6.21 -33.78 -25.23
CA ASP A 213 -6.64 -32.39 -25.21
C ASP A 213 -5.58 -31.53 -24.51
N ARG A 214 -4.99 -30.60 -25.27
CA ARG A 214 -3.93 -29.69 -24.80
C ARG A 214 -4.43 -28.29 -24.52
N SER A 215 -5.73 -28.05 -24.69
CA SER A 215 -6.30 -26.71 -24.57
C SER A 215 -5.98 -26.04 -23.25
N TYR A 216 -5.78 -26.80 -22.17
CA TYR A 216 -5.45 -26.30 -20.83
C TYR A 216 -3.94 -26.17 -20.55
N PHE A 217 -3.06 -26.46 -21.51
CA PHE A 217 -1.62 -26.42 -21.26
C PHE A 217 -1.11 -24.98 -21.21
N PRO A 218 -0.11 -24.69 -20.36
CA PRO A 218 0.42 -23.34 -20.22
C PRO A 218 0.80 -22.68 -21.55
N TYR A 219 1.46 -23.44 -22.44
CA TYR A 219 1.82 -22.94 -23.76
C TYR A 219 0.62 -22.58 -24.63
N GLU A 220 -0.39 -23.45 -24.71
CA GLU A 220 -1.57 -23.19 -25.55
C GLU A 220 -2.38 -22.00 -25.02
N GLN A 221 -2.58 -21.94 -23.70
CA GLN A 221 -3.21 -20.80 -23.04
C GLN A 221 -2.44 -19.50 -23.29
N TYR A 222 -1.11 -19.53 -23.22
CA TYR A 222 -0.26 -18.37 -23.52
C TYR A 222 -0.41 -17.88 -24.96
N ILE A 223 -0.50 -18.79 -25.93
CA ILE A 223 -0.73 -18.43 -27.34
C ILE A 223 -2.11 -17.80 -27.53
N VAL A 224 -3.15 -18.34 -26.86
CA VAL A 224 -4.49 -17.74 -26.86
C VAL A 224 -4.45 -16.32 -26.29
N ALA A 225 -3.83 -16.12 -25.12
CA ALA A 225 -3.67 -14.80 -24.51
C ALA A 225 -2.90 -13.82 -25.41
N SER A 226 -1.82 -14.28 -26.05
CA SER A 226 -1.01 -13.45 -26.96
C SER A 226 -1.76 -13.04 -28.21
N ASN A 227 -2.65 -13.89 -28.73
CA ASN A 227 -3.49 -13.53 -29.87
C ASN A 227 -4.59 -12.54 -29.46
N LEU A 228 -5.25 -12.76 -28.31
CA LEU A 228 -6.22 -11.82 -27.75
C LEU A 228 -5.59 -10.44 -27.50
N GLU A 229 -4.38 -10.40 -26.95
CA GLU A 229 -3.61 -9.17 -26.76
C GLU A 229 -3.36 -8.42 -28.07
N LYS A 230 -2.92 -9.13 -29.12
CA LYS A 230 -2.70 -8.55 -30.47
C LYS A 230 -3.96 -8.01 -31.10
N ASP A 231 -5.09 -8.66 -30.84
CA ASP A 231 -6.42 -8.25 -31.33
C ASP A 231 -7.02 -7.10 -30.52
N GLY A 232 -6.35 -6.65 -29.44
CA GLY A 232 -6.82 -5.58 -28.56
C GLY A 232 -7.81 -6.04 -27.48
N ASN A 233 -8.06 -7.35 -27.36
CA ASN A 233 -8.91 -7.96 -26.34
C ASN A 233 -8.15 -8.11 -25.01
N HIS A 234 -7.65 -6.99 -24.51
CA HIS A 234 -6.76 -6.94 -23.35
C HIS A 234 -7.39 -7.48 -22.05
N GLY A 235 -8.72 -7.42 -21.90
CA GLY A 235 -9.45 -7.99 -20.76
C GLY A 235 -9.27 -9.48 -20.64
N GLU A 236 -9.68 -10.20 -21.69
CA GLU A 236 -9.58 -11.65 -21.75
C GLU A 236 -8.10 -12.11 -21.76
N ALA A 237 -7.23 -11.38 -22.46
CA ALA A 237 -5.80 -11.67 -22.44
C ALA A 237 -5.20 -11.60 -21.02
N ALA A 238 -5.52 -10.54 -20.26
CA ALA A 238 -5.03 -10.37 -18.90
C ALA A 238 -5.48 -11.50 -17.97
N GLU A 239 -6.75 -11.92 -18.05
CA GLU A 239 -7.26 -13.02 -17.20
C GLU A 239 -6.52 -14.34 -17.46
N ILE A 240 -6.23 -14.66 -18.73
CA ILE A 240 -5.46 -15.85 -19.07
C ILE A 240 -4.02 -15.72 -18.59
N TYR A 241 -3.35 -14.59 -18.85
CA TYR A 241 -1.99 -14.36 -18.36
C TYR A 241 -1.89 -14.41 -16.82
N GLU A 242 -2.88 -13.89 -16.09
CA GLU A 242 -2.96 -13.99 -14.63
C GLU A 242 -3.07 -15.45 -14.17
N SER A 243 -3.83 -16.28 -14.88
CA SER A 243 -3.96 -17.71 -14.59
C SER A 243 -2.67 -18.51 -14.82
N LEU A 244 -1.82 -18.03 -15.74
CA LEU A 244 -0.52 -18.60 -16.04
C LEU A 244 0.57 -18.23 -15.01
N GLY A 245 0.32 -17.22 -14.18
CA GLY A 245 1.24 -16.78 -13.13
C GLY A 245 2.59 -16.33 -13.69
N THR A 246 3.66 -16.99 -13.25
CA THR A 246 5.05 -16.66 -13.64
C THR A 246 5.48 -17.28 -14.96
N TYR A 247 4.64 -18.05 -15.64
CA TYR A 247 5.04 -18.71 -16.89
C TYR A 247 5.38 -17.68 -17.98
N ASN A 248 6.59 -17.75 -18.55
CA ASN A 248 6.99 -17.05 -19.77
C ASN A 248 6.65 -15.54 -19.80
N GLY A 249 6.91 -14.83 -18.70
CA GLY A 249 6.63 -13.39 -18.55
C GLY A 249 5.14 -13.02 -18.49
N SER A 250 4.24 -13.98 -18.23
CA SER A 250 2.78 -13.74 -18.24
C SER A 250 2.36 -12.67 -17.23
N HIS A 251 2.97 -12.63 -16.05
CA HIS A 251 2.67 -11.61 -15.04
C HIS A 251 2.84 -10.18 -15.56
N GLU A 252 3.96 -9.88 -16.21
CA GLU A 252 4.23 -8.54 -16.77
C GLU A 252 3.26 -8.21 -17.92
N ARG A 253 2.96 -9.20 -18.78
CA ARG A 253 1.99 -9.04 -19.87
C ARG A 253 0.57 -8.80 -19.36
N ALA A 254 0.17 -9.46 -18.27
CA ALA A 254 -1.11 -9.20 -17.61
C ALA A 254 -1.20 -7.74 -17.14
N MET A 255 -0.17 -7.24 -16.45
CA MET A 255 -0.11 -5.85 -16.00
C MET A 255 -0.20 -4.87 -17.18
N ASN A 256 0.53 -5.13 -18.28
CA ASN A 256 0.44 -4.31 -19.49
C ASN A 256 -0.97 -4.32 -20.11
N CYS A 257 -1.61 -5.50 -20.19
CA CYS A 257 -2.98 -5.62 -20.70
C CYS A 257 -4.00 -4.88 -19.81
N ARG A 258 -3.88 -4.97 -18.47
CA ARG A 258 -4.73 -4.21 -17.53
C ARG A 258 -4.49 -2.71 -17.67
N TYR A 259 -3.25 -2.28 -17.89
CA TYR A 259 -2.90 -0.89 -18.13
C TYR A 259 -3.55 -0.35 -19.41
N LEU A 260 -3.46 -1.08 -20.52
CA LEU A 260 -4.10 -0.70 -21.79
C LEU A 260 -5.63 -0.64 -21.69
N GLN A 261 -6.25 -1.53 -20.90
CA GLN A 261 -7.68 -1.42 -20.58
C GLN A 261 -8.01 -0.14 -19.80
N ALA A 262 -7.18 0.22 -18.82
CA ALA A 262 -7.37 1.44 -18.03
C ALA A 262 -7.28 2.69 -18.90
N VAL A 263 -6.28 2.74 -19.79
CA VAL A 263 -6.12 3.81 -20.78
C VAL A 263 -7.32 3.89 -21.71
N GLY A 264 -7.76 2.77 -22.30
CA GLY A 264 -8.94 2.74 -23.17
C GLY A 264 -10.22 3.18 -22.47
N ALA A 265 -10.44 2.77 -21.21
CA ALA A 265 -11.56 3.24 -20.39
C ALA A 265 -11.49 4.75 -20.13
N MET A 266 -10.29 5.29 -19.88
CA MET A 266 -10.08 6.73 -19.69
C MET A 266 -10.37 7.53 -20.97
N GLU A 267 -9.95 7.03 -22.14
CA GLU A 267 -10.17 7.67 -23.45
C GLU A 267 -11.66 7.80 -23.81
N VAL A 268 -12.48 6.81 -23.43
CA VAL A 268 -13.94 6.85 -23.66
C VAL A 268 -14.71 7.56 -22.53
N GLY A 269 -14.00 8.05 -21.49
CA GLY A 269 -14.60 8.76 -20.36
C GLY A 269 -15.20 7.87 -19.26
N ASP A 270 -14.96 6.56 -19.28
CA ASP A 270 -15.31 5.67 -18.15
C ASP A 270 -14.25 5.74 -17.06
N PHE A 271 -14.22 6.88 -16.37
CA PHE A 271 -13.23 7.16 -15.32
C PHE A 271 -13.34 6.22 -14.12
N HIS A 272 -14.51 5.63 -13.85
CA HIS A 272 -14.67 4.68 -12.74
C HIS A 272 -14.00 3.34 -13.02
N THR A 273 -14.13 2.81 -14.24
CA THR A 273 -13.42 1.59 -14.64
C THR A 273 -11.92 1.86 -14.74
N ALA A 274 -11.53 2.98 -15.37
CA ALA A 274 -10.14 3.39 -15.47
C ALA A 274 -9.46 3.52 -14.10
N LEU A 275 -10.09 4.25 -13.15
CA LEU A 275 -9.58 4.43 -11.80
C LEU A 275 -9.32 3.09 -11.10
N ARG A 276 -10.27 2.16 -11.18
CA ARG A 276 -10.15 0.84 -10.53
C ARG A 276 -8.98 0.04 -11.08
N LEU A 277 -8.80 0.06 -12.40
CA LEU A 277 -7.69 -0.64 -13.06
C LEU A 277 -6.35 0.02 -12.72
N PHE A 278 -6.25 1.35 -12.81
CA PHE A 278 -5.04 2.07 -12.42
C PHE A 278 -4.67 1.87 -10.94
N GLU A 279 -5.63 1.84 -10.02
CA GLU A 279 -5.38 1.54 -8.61
C GLU A 279 -4.86 0.10 -8.41
N SER A 280 -5.35 -0.87 -9.18
CA SER A 280 -4.87 -2.27 -9.12
C SER A 280 -3.43 -2.44 -9.62
N LEU A 281 -2.95 -1.50 -10.44
CA LEU A 281 -1.62 -1.51 -11.03
C LEU A 281 -0.56 -0.81 -10.17
N CYS A 282 -0.97 -0.08 -9.13
CA CYS A 282 -0.07 0.64 -8.22
C CYS A 282 0.94 1.53 -8.99
N ASP A 283 2.25 1.27 -8.84
CA ASP A 283 3.33 2.05 -9.44
C ASP A 283 3.75 1.55 -10.83
N TYR A 284 2.98 0.64 -11.43
CA TYR A 284 3.24 0.18 -12.79
C TYR A 284 3.01 1.33 -13.79
N GLN A 285 4.07 1.70 -14.51
CA GLN A 285 4.09 2.83 -15.44
C GLN A 285 3.59 4.13 -14.77
N ASP A 286 2.71 4.90 -15.42
CA ASP A 286 2.11 6.13 -14.90
C ASP A 286 0.71 5.91 -14.31
N SER A 287 0.38 4.66 -13.91
CA SER A 287 -0.94 4.27 -13.41
C SER A 287 -1.43 5.17 -12.26
N TYR A 288 -0.55 5.50 -11.32
CA TYR A 288 -0.89 6.42 -10.24
C TYR A 288 -1.34 7.81 -10.77
N THR A 289 -0.59 8.39 -11.71
CA THR A 289 -0.87 9.70 -12.29
C THR A 289 -2.21 9.69 -13.03
N ASN A 290 -2.45 8.66 -13.84
CA ASN A 290 -3.71 8.51 -14.57
C ASN A 290 -4.89 8.19 -13.64
N GLY A 291 -4.69 7.38 -12.60
CA GLY A 291 -5.68 7.14 -11.56
C GLY A 291 -6.05 8.42 -10.81
N ARG A 292 -5.07 9.28 -10.48
CA ARG A 292 -5.32 10.59 -9.88
C ARG A 292 -6.10 11.52 -10.83
N ALA A 293 -5.80 11.51 -12.12
CA ALA A 293 -6.56 12.25 -13.13
C ALA A 293 -8.02 11.75 -13.23
N CYS A 294 -8.24 10.43 -13.24
CA CYS A 294 -9.57 9.82 -13.23
C CYS A 294 -10.35 10.22 -11.96
N ARG A 295 -9.71 10.16 -10.79
CA ARG A 295 -10.34 10.55 -9.52
C ARG A 295 -10.75 12.02 -9.51
N TYR A 296 -9.93 12.90 -10.09
CA TYR A 296 -10.27 14.30 -10.27
C TYR A 296 -11.49 14.48 -11.20
N ALA A 297 -11.53 13.80 -12.34
CA ALA A 297 -12.68 13.86 -13.25
C ALA A 297 -13.97 13.38 -12.57
N ILE A 298 -13.92 12.27 -11.83
CA ILE A 298 -15.07 11.78 -11.03
C ILE A 298 -15.47 12.82 -9.98
N ALA A 299 -14.52 13.46 -9.30
CA ALA A 299 -14.81 14.47 -8.27
C ALA A 299 -15.56 15.67 -8.86
N VAL A 300 -15.14 16.14 -10.05
CA VAL A 300 -15.80 17.24 -10.77
C VAL A 300 -17.21 16.84 -11.19
N ASP A 301 -17.41 15.68 -11.82
CA ASP A 301 -18.75 15.20 -12.20
C ASP A 301 -19.68 15.05 -10.98
N THR A 302 -19.13 14.50 -9.88
CA THR A 302 -19.85 14.36 -8.61
C THR A 302 -20.26 15.74 -8.05
N GLN A 303 -19.37 16.73 -8.11
CA GLN A 303 -19.65 18.10 -7.69
C GLN A 303 -20.72 18.76 -8.57
N GLU A 304 -20.65 18.58 -9.90
CA GLU A 304 -21.61 19.12 -10.86
C GLU A 304 -23.00 18.50 -10.70
N SER A 305 -23.07 17.23 -10.31
CA SER A 305 -24.32 16.55 -9.95
C SER A 305 -24.96 17.08 -8.65
N GLY A 306 -24.22 17.87 -7.86
CA GLY A 306 -24.66 18.46 -6.59
C GLY A 306 -24.36 17.61 -5.36
N ASP A 307 -23.70 16.45 -5.50
CA ASP A 307 -23.23 15.66 -4.34
C ASP A 307 -21.89 16.20 -3.81
N TYR A 308 -21.95 17.38 -3.20
CA TYR A 308 -20.77 18.03 -2.64
C TYR A 308 -20.08 17.22 -1.54
N LYS A 309 -20.81 16.36 -0.83
CA LYS A 309 -20.23 15.55 0.26
C LYS A 309 -19.33 14.46 -0.29
N GLU A 310 -19.76 13.78 -1.35
CA GLU A 310 -18.92 12.78 -1.99
C GLU A 310 -17.79 13.41 -2.80
N ALA A 311 -18.06 14.53 -3.48
CA ALA A 311 -17.04 15.30 -4.19
C ALA A 311 -15.89 15.73 -3.26
N ILE A 312 -16.20 16.20 -2.04
CA ILE A 312 -15.18 16.51 -1.02
C ILE A 312 -14.29 15.31 -0.78
N LYS A 313 -14.83 14.11 -0.50
CA LYS A 313 -14.00 12.92 -0.23
C LYS A 313 -13.08 12.59 -1.39
N LEU A 314 -13.55 12.78 -2.62
CA LEU A 314 -12.75 12.55 -3.82
C LEU A 314 -11.65 13.61 -3.97
N PHE A 315 -11.98 14.91 -3.86
CA PHE A 315 -10.99 15.98 -3.93
C PHE A 315 -9.94 15.88 -2.82
N GLU A 316 -10.34 15.45 -1.61
CA GLU A 316 -9.39 15.22 -0.52
C GLU A 316 -8.36 14.14 -0.87
N LYS A 317 -8.78 13.08 -1.58
CA LYS A 317 -7.88 12.02 -2.07
C LYS A 317 -7.08 12.45 -3.32
N VAL A 318 -7.60 13.39 -4.10
CA VAL A 318 -6.89 13.97 -5.25
C VAL A 318 -5.73 14.86 -4.77
N GLY A 319 -5.90 15.52 -3.63
CA GLY A 319 -4.88 16.37 -3.03
C GLY A 319 -4.62 17.61 -3.89
N GLN A 320 -3.35 18.03 -4.02
CA GLN A 320 -3.01 19.23 -4.80
C GLN A 320 -2.83 18.91 -6.28
N TYR A 321 -3.93 18.76 -7.04
CA TYR A 321 -3.91 18.48 -8.48
C TYR A 321 -4.75 19.48 -9.27
N GLN A 322 -4.20 20.09 -10.32
CA GLN A 322 -4.92 21.11 -11.09
C GLN A 322 -5.58 22.17 -10.16
N ASP A 323 -6.87 22.43 -10.30
CA ASP A 323 -7.70 23.32 -9.46
C ASP A 323 -8.47 22.56 -8.35
N SER A 324 -8.19 21.28 -8.08
CA SER A 324 -8.91 20.46 -7.08
C SER A 324 -9.03 21.11 -5.70
N MET A 325 -8.01 21.84 -5.23
CA MET A 325 -8.09 22.58 -3.97
C MET A 325 -9.11 23.73 -4.04
N GLU A 326 -9.21 24.42 -5.18
CA GLU A 326 -10.24 25.43 -5.41
C GLU A 326 -11.64 24.79 -5.41
N GLN A 327 -11.80 23.65 -6.08
CA GLN A 327 -13.06 22.91 -6.14
C GLN A 327 -13.48 22.33 -4.77
N LEU A 328 -12.54 21.81 -4.00
CA LEU A 328 -12.76 21.37 -2.61
C LEU A 328 -13.33 22.53 -1.76
N LYS A 329 -12.72 23.71 -1.87
CA LYS A 329 -13.15 24.91 -1.15
C LYS A 329 -14.52 25.41 -1.63
N ALA A 330 -14.80 25.31 -2.92
CA ALA A 330 -16.13 25.61 -3.46
C ALA A 330 -17.20 24.64 -2.90
N CYS A 331 -16.88 23.36 -2.74
CA CYS A 331 -17.76 22.40 -2.09
C CYS A 331 -17.99 22.74 -0.60
N TYR A 332 -16.93 23.14 0.12
CA TYR A 332 -17.06 23.63 1.49
C TYR A 332 -18.00 24.82 1.59
N GLU A 333 -17.87 25.81 0.70
CA GLU A 333 -18.77 26.96 0.63
C GLU A 333 -20.23 26.54 0.42
N LYS A 334 -20.49 25.62 -0.53
CA LYS A 334 -21.84 25.10 -0.80
C LYS A 334 -22.48 24.41 0.40
N LEU A 335 -21.68 23.77 1.24
CA LEU A 335 -22.14 23.08 2.45
C LEU A 335 -22.10 23.97 3.70
N GLY A 336 -21.66 25.24 3.60
CA GLY A 336 -21.48 26.12 4.75
C GLY A 336 -20.38 25.68 5.70
N ILE A 337 -19.41 24.89 5.22
CA ILE A 337 -18.25 24.45 5.99
C ILE A 337 -17.25 25.61 6.06
N SER A 338 -16.89 25.98 7.28
CA SER A 338 -16.01 27.13 7.53
C SER A 338 -14.55 26.81 7.20
N ILE A 339 -13.88 27.77 6.54
CA ILE A 339 -12.45 27.74 6.27
C ILE A 339 -11.78 28.89 7.02
N TYR A 340 -10.70 28.61 7.73
CA TYR A 340 -9.85 29.64 8.35
C TYR A 340 -8.47 29.64 7.68
N TYR A 341 -8.05 30.78 7.13
CA TYR A 341 -6.70 30.94 6.58
C TYR A 341 -5.76 31.53 7.61
N PHE A 342 -4.58 30.94 7.76
CA PHE A 342 -3.50 31.53 8.55
C PHE A 342 -2.84 32.68 7.76
N SER A 343 -2.52 33.77 8.46
CA SER A 343 -1.84 34.94 7.89
C SER A 343 -0.32 34.84 7.91
N ASN A 344 0.24 33.91 8.68
CA ASN A 344 1.68 33.70 8.80
C ASN A 344 2.31 33.40 7.43
N GLY A 345 3.25 34.25 7.02
CA GLY A 345 4.04 34.07 5.81
C GLY A 345 5.35 33.32 6.08
N ALA A 346 6.09 33.08 5.00
CA ALA A 346 7.43 32.53 5.08
C ALA A 346 8.42 33.55 5.66
N VAL A 347 9.40 33.03 6.40
CA VAL A 347 10.58 33.78 6.84
C VAL A 347 11.85 33.11 6.29
N GLU A 348 12.89 33.90 6.05
CA GLU A 348 14.20 33.39 5.69
C GLU A 348 14.90 32.90 6.96
N THR A 349 15.48 31.71 6.92
CA THR A 349 16.01 31.03 8.12
C THR A 349 17.53 30.90 8.10
N GLY A 350 18.20 31.27 7.02
CA GLY A 350 19.61 31.00 6.79
C GLY A 350 19.86 29.55 6.41
N VAL A 351 20.80 29.34 5.49
CA VAL A 351 21.28 27.99 5.12
C VAL A 351 21.99 27.33 6.30
N ASP A 352 21.78 26.02 6.48
CA ASP A 352 22.41 25.17 7.51
C ASP A 352 22.12 25.55 8.97
N THR A 353 21.09 26.36 9.25
CA THR A 353 20.77 26.82 10.62
C THR A 353 19.78 25.92 11.37
N GLY A 354 19.31 24.84 10.73
CA GLY A 354 18.23 24.02 11.26
C GLY A 354 16.89 24.74 11.30
N TYR A 355 16.64 25.59 10.29
CA TYR A 355 15.44 26.42 10.14
C TYR A 355 15.12 27.31 11.36
N SER A 356 16.14 27.68 12.15
CA SER A 356 15.96 28.31 13.46
C SER A 356 15.78 29.83 13.44
N ARG A 357 16.33 30.52 12.42
CA ARG A 357 16.21 31.98 12.30
C ARG A 357 14.85 32.39 11.74
N ALA A 358 14.55 33.67 11.81
CA ALA A 358 13.31 34.25 11.29
C ALA A 358 13.59 35.66 10.74
N ASN A 359 14.38 35.73 9.68
CA ASN A 359 14.73 36.97 9.01
C ASN A 359 13.60 37.40 8.05
N THR A 360 13.42 38.71 7.93
CA THR A 360 12.47 39.29 6.97
C THR A 360 12.92 39.01 5.54
N ILE A 361 11.97 38.63 4.68
CA ILE A 361 12.21 38.51 3.23
C ILE A 361 12.21 39.92 2.63
N GLU A 362 13.37 40.36 2.14
CA GLU A 362 13.58 41.70 1.60
C GLU A 362 13.91 41.67 0.09
N GLY A 363 13.97 42.83 -0.57
CA GLY A 363 14.00 42.96 -2.04
C GLY A 363 15.11 42.24 -2.81
N LYS A 364 16.17 41.76 -2.16
CA LYS A 364 17.25 40.97 -2.78
C LYS A 364 17.09 39.46 -2.59
N ASP A 365 16.15 39.06 -1.74
CA ASP A 365 15.89 37.68 -1.43
C ASP A 365 15.15 37.01 -2.61
N LYS A 366 15.50 35.76 -2.91
CA LYS A 366 14.93 35.00 -4.03
C LYS A 366 13.44 34.65 -3.82
N HIS A 367 12.95 34.70 -2.59
CA HIS A 367 11.55 34.55 -2.24
C HIS A 367 10.76 35.88 -2.28
N PHE A 368 11.43 37.01 -2.51
CA PHE A 368 10.76 38.31 -2.49
C PHE A 368 9.73 38.46 -3.62
N GLY A 369 8.56 39.02 -3.28
CA GLY A 369 7.53 39.37 -4.26
C GLY A 369 6.55 38.24 -4.63
N TRP A 370 6.71 37.04 -4.09
CA TRP A 370 5.79 35.93 -4.28
C TRP A 370 5.58 35.13 -2.97
N ARG A 371 4.53 34.31 -2.94
CA ARG A 371 4.16 33.50 -1.78
C ARG A 371 4.10 32.03 -2.18
N MET A 372 4.72 31.16 -1.38
CA MET A 372 4.71 29.71 -1.60
C MET A 372 3.29 29.15 -1.58
N GLY A 373 2.55 29.47 -0.53
CA GLY A 373 1.20 28.98 -0.29
C GLY A 373 0.71 29.44 1.08
N ARG A 374 -0.41 28.87 1.54
CA ARG A 374 -0.99 29.19 2.85
C ARG A 374 -1.55 27.96 3.52
N PHE A 375 -1.41 27.91 4.83
CA PHE A 375 -2.19 26.99 5.64
C PHE A 375 -3.64 27.44 5.74
N PHE A 376 -4.56 26.49 5.71
CA PHE A 376 -5.93 26.70 6.11
C PHE A 376 -6.47 25.54 6.94
N MET A 377 -7.43 25.85 7.81
CA MET A 377 -8.14 24.90 8.66
C MET A 377 -9.58 24.76 8.17
N SER A 378 -10.16 23.56 8.32
CA SER A 378 -11.59 23.28 8.12
C SER A 378 -12.09 22.26 9.15
N GLY A 379 -13.40 22.01 9.18
CA GLY A 379 -14.02 20.98 10.02
C GLY A 379 -14.15 21.34 11.51
N PHE A 380 -14.08 22.63 11.84
CA PHE A 380 -14.34 23.17 13.18
C PHE A 380 -15.73 23.82 13.26
N THR A 381 -16.29 23.93 14.47
CA THR A 381 -17.58 24.60 14.71
C THR A 381 -17.44 26.13 14.73
N ARG A 382 -16.42 26.67 15.40
CA ARG A 382 -16.12 28.11 15.42
C ARG A 382 -14.68 28.40 15.81
N VAL A 383 -14.23 29.63 15.54
CA VAL A 383 -12.93 30.14 15.99
C VAL A 383 -13.15 31.20 17.06
N SER A 384 -12.35 31.15 18.13
CA SER A 384 -12.25 32.20 19.15
C SER A 384 -10.89 32.88 19.04
N ASP A 385 -10.91 34.21 19.11
CA ASP A 385 -9.68 35.01 19.21
C ASP A 385 -9.08 34.78 20.60
N GLY A 386 -7.95 34.06 20.66
CA GLY A 386 -7.22 33.86 21.92
C GLY A 386 -6.61 35.16 22.43
N ALA A 387 -6.25 35.20 23.72
CA ALA A 387 -5.62 36.36 24.36
C ALA A 387 -4.21 36.73 23.80
N SER A 388 -3.66 35.92 22.88
CA SER A 388 -2.26 35.97 22.43
C SER A 388 -2.07 35.92 20.91
N GLU A 389 -3.04 36.41 20.12
CA GLU A 389 -3.01 36.37 18.64
C GLU A 389 -2.98 34.96 18.02
N GLN A 390 -3.23 33.90 18.81
CA GLN A 390 -3.32 32.52 18.32
C GLN A 390 -4.79 32.08 18.23
N PRO A 391 -5.24 31.53 17.09
CA PRO A 391 -6.62 31.10 16.94
C PRO A 391 -6.91 29.85 17.77
N ILE A 392 -8.09 29.82 18.39
CA ILE A 392 -8.59 28.67 19.13
C ILE A 392 -9.77 28.08 18.36
N PHE A 393 -9.57 26.87 17.82
CA PHE A 393 -10.58 26.13 17.09
C PHE A 393 -11.43 25.32 18.05
N ILE A 394 -12.72 25.62 18.09
CA ILE A 394 -13.71 24.92 18.91
C ILE A 394 -14.34 23.81 18.08
N LYS A 395 -14.27 22.58 18.58
CA LYS A 395 -14.93 21.40 18.00
C LYS A 395 -16.06 20.87 18.87
N THR A 396 -17.01 20.19 18.23
CA THR A 396 -18.09 19.44 18.89
C THR A 396 -18.07 17.96 18.47
N LEU A 397 -19.02 17.15 18.97
CA LEU A 397 -19.14 15.75 18.61
C LEU A 397 -19.48 15.60 17.12
N GLY A 398 -18.62 14.90 16.38
CA GLY A 398 -18.76 14.67 14.93
C GLY A 398 -17.89 15.58 14.05
N ASP A 399 -17.30 16.64 14.62
CA ASP A 399 -16.32 17.46 13.93
C ASP A 399 -15.02 16.69 13.70
N SER A 400 -14.41 16.91 12.54
CA SER A 400 -13.08 16.42 12.19
C SER A 400 -12.26 17.60 11.70
N ILE A 401 -11.40 18.14 12.57
CA ILE A 401 -10.57 19.29 12.22
C ILE A 401 -9.48 18.83 11.26
N THR A 402 -9.31 19.56 10.17
CA THR A 402 -8.33 19.25 9.13
C THR A 402 -7.50 20.47 8.79
N LEU A 403 -6.17 20.32 8.83
CA LEU A 403 -5.20 21.30 8.37
C LEU A 403 -4.73 20.94 6.96
N TRP A 404 -4.67 21.94 6.10
CA TRP A 404 -4.25 21.84 4.72
C TRP A 404 -3.19 22.88 4.41
N PHE A 405 -2.31 22.59 3.45
CA PHE A 405 -1.50 23.61 2.80
C PHE A 405 -1.98 23.81 1.36
N ASP A 406 -2.41 25.03 1.05
CA ASP A 406 -2.80 25.46 -0.29
C ASP A 406 -1.56 26.01 -1.02
N LEU A 407 -0.95 25.18 -1.88
CA LEU A 407 0.26 25.52 -2.62
C LEU A 407 -0.09 26.39 -3.84
N GLU A 408 0.42 27.63 -3.83
CA GLU A 408 0.10 28.64 -4.84
C GLU A 408 1.18 28.74 -5.94
N GLN A 409 2.25 27.95 -5.86
CA GLN A 409 3.37 27.98 -6.81
C GLN A 409 3.54 26.67 -7.60
N ASN A 410 4.31 26.75 -8.68
CA ASN A 410 4.97 25.59 -9.27
C ASN A 410 6.33 25.41 -8.58
N ILE A 411 6.54 24.28 -7.91
CA ILE A 411 7.78 24.00 -7.17
C ILE A 411 9.01 23.88 -8.08
N ASP A 412 8.80 23.68 -9.39
CA ASP A 412 9.84 23.62 -10.42
C ASP A 412 9.97 24.94 -11.22
N ALA A 413 9.15 25.95 -10.91
CA ALA A 413 9.20 27.27 -11.54
C ALA A 413 8.64 28.36 -10.61
N LEU A 414 9.35 28.61 -9.51
CA LEU A 414 8.87 29.47 -8.42
C LEU A 414 8.81 30.94 -8.85
N GLY A 415 7.71 31.62 -8.52
CA GLY A 415 7.48 33.00 -8.95
C GLY A 415 7.45 33.17 -10.48
N GLY A 416 7.21 32.09 -11.23
CA GLY A 416 7.29 32.06 -12.69
C GLY A 416 8.71 31.97 -13.25
N ASN A 417 9.72 31.67 -12.42
CA ASN A 417 11.11 31.50 -12.84
C ASN A 417 11.52 30.02 -12.85
N GLU A 418 11.69 29.44 -14.04
CA GLU A 418 12.09 28.03 -14.25
C GLU A 418 13.48 27.67 -13.69
N LYS A 419 14.30 28.67 -13.35
CA LYS A 419 15.60 28.44 -12.70
C LYS A 419 15.51 28.36 -11.18
N LEU A 420 14.40 28.81 -10.59
CA LEU A 420 14.20 28.84 -9.15
C LEU A 420 13.26 27.70 -8.75
N VAL A 421 13.79 26.72 -8.03
CA VAL A 421 13.08 25.47 -7.71
C VAL A 421 13.14 25.17 -6.22
N ILE A 422 12.20 24.37 -5.70
CA ILE A 422 12.36 23.70 -4.41
C ILE A 422 13.45 22.65 -4.55
N ASN A 423 14.51 22.77 -3.75
CA ASN A 423 15.59 21.79 -3.68
C ASN A 423 15.21 20.61 -2.77
N GLU A 424 15.81 19.46 -3.04
CA GLU A 424 15.85 18.36 -2.07
C GLU A 424 16.88 18.67 -0.97
N ASP A 425 16.42 18.71 0.27
CA ASP A 425 17.25 18.95 1.46
C ASP A 425 17.64 17.61 2.10
N GLU A 426 18.70 16.98 1.57
CA GLU A 426 19.15 15.62 1.94
C GLU A 426 19.60 15.49 3.41
N ASN A 427 19.88 16.59 4.11
CA ASN A 427 20.42 16.60 5.47
C ASN A 427 19.73 17.60 6.41
N GLY A 428 18.49 17.98 6.06
CA GLY A 428 17.64 18.88 6.81
C GLY A 428 17.44 18.45 8.26
N TYR A 429 17.31 19.44 9.14
CA TYR A 429 17.03 19.25 10.56
C TYR A 429 16.26 20.45 11.09
N ASP A 430 15.49 20.27 12.16
CA ASP A 430 14.74 21.37 12.78
C ASP A 430 15.17 21.54 14.24
N GLN A 431 15.78 22.69 14.55
CA GLN A 431 16.29 22.97 15.89
C GLN A 431 15.17 23.22 16.91
N TYR A 432 14.03 23.77 16.48
CA TYR A 432 12.91 24.10 17.37
C TYR A 432 12.18 22.84 17.86
N PHE A 433 12.03 21.86 16.97
CA PHE A 433 11.40 20.58 17.27
C PHE A 433 12.39 19.51 17.75
N GLY A 434 13.70 19.76 17.66
CA GLY A 434 14.72 18.77 18.01
C GLY A 434 14.81 17.62 17.00
N VAL A 435 14.38 17.86 15.76
CA VAL A 435 14.45 16.88 14.67
C VAL A 435 15.92 16.71 14.27
N LYS A 436 16.40 15.47 14.28
CA LYS A 436 17.77 15.13 13.87
C LYS A 436 17.92 15.27 12.35
N LYS A 437 19.17 15.42 11.89
CA LYS A 437 19.50 15.43 10.46
C LYS A 437 18.94 14.19 9.75
N THR A 438 18.15 14.42 8.71
CA THR A 438 17.52 13.42 7.86
C THR A 438 17.22 14.05 6.51
N ASN A 439 16.85 13.25 5.51
CA ASN A 439 16.36 13.80 4.25
C ASN A 439 15.00 14.48 4.47
N PHE A 440 14.94 15.79 4.32
CA PHE A 440 13.71 16.60 4.36
C PHE A 440 12.99 16.62 3.00
N GLY A 441 13.58 16.01 1.97
CA GLY A 441 13.02 15.97 0.66
C GLY A 441 12.83 17.37 0.10
N ARG A 442 11.87 17.51 -0.80
CA ARG A 442 11.42 18.81 -1.33
C ARG A 442 10.32 19.40 -0.44
N GLY A 443 10.75 19.84 0.73
CA GLY A 443 9.91 20.46 1.75
C GLY A 443 9.38 19.47 2.78
N THR A 444 9.43 19.86 4.06
CA THR A 444 9.02 19.02 5.20
C THR A 444 8.04 19.75 6.10
N LEU A 445 6.93 19.09 6.43
CA LEU A 445 6.01 19.51 7.48
C LEU A 445 6.39 18.83 8.81
N VAL A 446 6.56 19.63 9.86
CA VAL A 446 6.77 19.14 11.23
C VAL A 446 5.58 19.58 12.08
N VAL A 447 4.94 18.62 12.74
CA VAL A 447 3.74 18.82 13.56
C VAL A 447 4.04 18.38 14.99
N ARG A 448 3.90 19.27 15.97
CA ARG A 448 3.93 18.91 17.39
C ARG A 448 2.59 19.21 18.03
N HIS A 449 2.10 18.25 18.80
CA HIS A 449 0.96 18.40 19.68
C HIS A 449 1.44 18.44 21.14
N THR A 450 0.86 19.35 21.91
CA THR A 450 1.04 19.46 23.36
C THR A 450 -0.31 19.21 24.01
N ASP A 451 -0.34 18.24 24.92
CA ASP A 451 -1.58 17.82 25.57
C ASP A 451 -2.04 18.80 26.67
N TYR A 452 -3.21 18.50 27.26
CA TYR A 452 -3.79 19.28 28.35
C TYR A 452 -2.98 19.29 29.65
N GLN A 453 -2.01 18.39 29.80
CA GLN A 453 -1.09 18.35 30.93
C GLN A 453 0.19 19.14 30.65
N ASN A 454 0.25 19.85 29.51
CA ASN A 454 1.41 20.57 29.03
C ASN A 454 2.60 19.63 28.74
N ASN A 455 2.32 18.37 28.39
CA ASN A 455 3.33 17.45 27.88
C ASN A 455 3.46 17.64 26.37
N ASN A 456 4.68 17.94 25.93
CA ASN A 456 4.99 17.99 24.51
C ASN A 456 5.09 16.57 23.97
N GLY A 457 4.26 16.23 22.99
CA GLY A 457 4.40 15.01 22.21
C GLY A 457 5.63 15.03 21.31
N GLU A 458 6.02 13.85 20.85
CA GLU A 458 7.06 13.71 19.83
C GLU A 458 6.59 14.33 18.51
N PRO A 459 7.46 15.09 17.80
CA PRO A 459 7.09 15.72 16.54
C PRO A 459 6.85 14.68 15.44
N GLN A 460 5.73 14.81 14.73
CA GLN A 460 5.41 14.07 13.52
C GLN A 460 6.05 14.78 12.32
N ILE A 461 6.68 14.03 11.42
CA ILE A 461 7.47 14.56 10.30
C ILE A 461 6.92 14.00 8.99
N TYR A 462 6.62 14.89 8.05
CA TYR A 462 6.16 14.57 6.71
C TYR A 462 7.15 15.14 5.70
N THR A 463 7.98 14.30 5.10
CA THR A 463 8.97 14.67 4.08
C THR A 463 8.32 14.75 2.70
N ASP A 464 8.97 15.42 1.75
CA ASP A 464 8.44 15.61 0.38
C ASP A 464 7.03 16.22 0.34
N TYR A 465 6.69 16.99 1.37
CA TYR A 465 5.37 17.55 1.58
C TYR A 465 4.94 18.50 0.44
N LEU A 466 5.90 19.16 -0.22
CA LEU A 466 5.60 20.02 -1.38
C LEU A 466 5.69 19.30 -2.73
N LEU A 467 6.30 18.11 -2.81
CA LEU A 467 6.24 17.27 -4.01
C LEU A 467 4.85 16.70 -4.28
N ALA A 468 3.93 16.81 -3.32
CA ALA A 468 2.54 16.37 -3.43
C ALA A 468 1.85 16.74 -4.74
N LYS A 469 2.20 17.89 -5.31
CA LYS A 469 1.63 18.36 -6.57
C LYS A 469 2.01 17.45 -7.75
N GLY A 470 3.14 16.74 -7.69
CA GLY A 470 3.68 15.91 -8.77
C GLY A 470 3.97 14.43 -8.45
N THR A 471 3.89 13.98 -7.19
CA THR A 471 4.19 12.58 -6.82
C THR A 471 3.08 11.91 -6.01
N SER A 472 3.22 10.60 -5.80
CA SER A 472 2.35 9.77 -4.97
C SER A 472 2.54 10.03 -3.47
N GLY A 473 1.44 9.92 -2.71
CA GLY A 473 1.47 9.68 -1.27
C GLY A 473 1.75 10.86 -0.32
N ALA A 474 1.92 12.09 -0.81
CA ALA A 474 2.09 13.21 0.11
C ALA A 474 0.76 13.61 0.77
N ASP A 475 0.66 13.37 2.07
CA ASP A 475 -0.47 13.75 2.91
C ASP A 475 -0.60 15.28 2.98
N THR A 476 -1.35 15.90 2.06
CA THR A 476 -1.62 17.34 2.09
C THR A 476 -2.73 17.73 3.08
N LYS A 477 -3.31 16.72 3.74
CA LYS A 477 -4.36 16.80 4.75
C LYS A 477 -3.85 16.21 6.05
N ILE A 478 -3.79 17.03 7.09
CA ILE A 478 -3.51 16.57 8.46
C ILE A 478 -4.80 16.60 9.26
N VAL A 479 -5.18 15.48 9.88
CA VAL A 479 -6.37 15.39 10.75
C VAL A 479 -5.96 15.64 12.20
N LEU A 480 -6.59 16.60 12.87
CA LEU A 480 -6.19 17.14 14.17
C LEU A 480 -7.33 17.02 15.19
N ASN A 481 -7.63 15.80 15.61
CA ASN A 481 -8.82 15.53 16.44
C ASN A 481 -8.60 15.67 17.95
N GLU A 482 -7.35 15.70 18.39
CA GLU A 482 -7.01 15.75 19.82
C GLU A 482 -7.10 17.18 20.35
N GLU A 483 -7.66 17.35 21.56
CA GLU A 483 -7.58 18.63 22.25
C GLU A 483 -6.13 18.90 22.64
N GLY A 484 -5.67 20.14 22.47
CA GLY A 484 -4.29 20.49 22.74
C GLY A 484 -3.82 21.69 21.96
N ASP A 485 -2.56 22.01 22.16
CA ASP A 485 -1.87 23.06 21.43
C ASP A 485 -1.03 22.45 20.32
N TYR A 486 -1.06 23.08 19.15
CA TYR A 486 -0.41 22.58 17.96
C TYR A 486 0.59 23.61 17.45
N GLU A 487 1.75 23.11 17.07
CA GLU A 487 2.83 23.91 16.50
C GLU A 487 3.27 23.23 15.20
N ILE A 488 3.18 23.97 14.10
CA ILE A 488 3.41 23.44 12.76
C ILE A 488 4.49 24.27 12.07
N ALA A 489 5.54 23.62 11.56
CA ALA A 489 6.50 24.23 10.65
C ALA A 489 6.46 23.54 9.29
N LEU A 490 6.39 24.33 8.22
CA LEU A 490 6.76 23.89 6.88
C LEU A 490 8.12 24.48 6.54
N ASN A 491 9.12 23.61 6.47
CA ASN A 491 10.51 23.91 6.16
C ASN A 491 10.79 23.56 4.70
N TYR A 492 11.43 24.45 3.94
CA TYR A 492 11.80 24.16 2.55
C TYR A 492 13.02 24.95 2.11
N GLU A 493 13.80 24.34 1.21
CA GLU A 493 14.99 24.95 0.62
C GLU A 493 14.71 25.31 -0.85
N LEU A 494 15.15 26.51 -1.24
CA LEU A 494 15.15 26.95 -2.63
C LEU A 494 16.53 26.79 -3.22
N LYS A 495 16.59 26.45 -4.52
CA LYS A 495 17.80 26.44 -5.33
C LYS A 495 17.62 27.32 -6.56
N ASP A 496 18.52 28.28 -6.71
CA ASP A 496 18.67 29.09 -7.91
C ASP A 496 19.69 28.45 -8.84
N ASN A 497 19.23 27.95 -9.99
CA ASN A 497 20.06 27.33 -11.01
C ASN A 497 20.65 28.34 -12.02
N ASP A 498 20.48 29.66 -11.81
CA ASP A 498 21.16 30.65 -12.64
C ASP A 498 22.67 30.64 -12.38
N LEU A 499 23.43 30.37 -13.45
CA LEU A 499 24.89 30.32 -13.46
C LEU A 499 25.55 31.64 -13.01
N LYS A 500 24.82 32.75 -12.92
CA LYS A 500 25.31 34.03 -12.39
C LYS A 500 25.29 34.11 -10.86
N ASN A 501 24.54 33.24 -10.17
CA ASN A 501 24.29 33.30 -8.72
C ASN A 501 25.06 32.22 -7.93
N ILE A 502 26.32 31.95 -8.32
CA ILE A 502 27.14 30.83 -7.83
C ILE A 502 27.35 30.85 -6.29
N THR A 503 27.39 32.04 -5.67
CA THR A 503 27.64 32.20 -4.22
C THR A 503 26.37 32.31 -3.36
N ASN A 504 25.18 32.43 -3.97
CA ASN A 504 23.89 32.55 -3.27
C ASN A 504 22.87 31.58 -3.87
N LYS A 505 23.30 30.34 -4.08
CA LYS A 505 22.53 29.31 -4.76
C LYS A 505 21.33 28.85 -3.96
N TYR A 506 21.49 28.70 -2.64
CA TYR A 506 20.46 28.14 -1.77
C TYR A 506 19.83 29.19 -0.87
N GLY A 507 18.61 28.95 -0.40
CA GLY A 507 17.94 29.75 0.62
C GLY A 507 16.90 28.91 1.34
N ASN A 508 16.89 28.96 2.68
CA ASN A 508 16.07 28.07 3.50
C ASN A 508 14.98 28.90 4.17
N TYR A 509 13.75 28.44 4.08
CA TYR A 509 12.58 29.19 4.51
C TYR A 509 11.70 28.33 5.40
N ARG A 510 10.95 29.01 6.27
CA ARG A 510 9.97 28.37 7.14
C ARG A 510 8.67 29.15 7.17
N ILE A 511 7.56 28.44 7.09
CA ILE A 511 6.24 28.94 7.50
C ILE A 511 5.91 28.29 8.83
N PHE A 512 5.59 29.08 9.86
CA PHE A 512 5.34 28.58 11.21
C PHE A 512 4.02 29.11 11.76
N ILE A 513 3.14 28.20 12.18
CA ILE A 513 1.83 28.52 12.75
C ILE A 513 1.66 27.84 14.11
N LYS A 514 0.87 28.48 14.97
CA LYS A 514 0.44 27.94 16.25
C LYS A 514 -1.05 28.14 16.42
N PHE A 515 -1.72 27.16 16.99
CA PHE A 515 -3.14 27.23 17.29
C PHE A 515 -3.52 26.21 18.37
N SER A 516 -4.73 26.34 18.86
CA SER A 516 -5.29 25.44 19.88
C SER A 516 -6.54 24.76 19.34
N VAL A 517 -6.71 23.47 19.64
CA VAL A 517 -7.98 22.76 19.46
C VAL A 517 -8.60 22.53 20.83
N ARG A 518 -9.87 22.91 20.99
CA ARG A 518 -10.63 22.77 22.25
C ARG A 518 -12.01 22.20 21.99
N ASN A 519 -12.51 21.40 22.92
CA ASN A 519 -13.88 20.94 22.90
C ASN A 519 -14.82 22.06 23.37
N GLY A 520 -15.87 22.32 22.60
CA GLY A 520 -16.89 23.31 22.93
C GLY A 520 -17.91 22.82 23.95
N ASN A 521 -17.95 21.51 24.23
CA ASN A 521 -18.89 20.97 25.19
C ASN A 521 -18.61 21.52 26.61
N CYS A 522 -19.67 21.73 27.40
CA CYS A 522 -19.61 22.26 28.76
C CYS A 522 -20.49 21.41 29.68
N ILE A 523 -20.27 20.09 29.68
CA ILE A 523 -21.08 19.13 30.42
C ILE A 523 -20.15 18.23 31.24
N VAL A 524 -20.59 17.96 32.47
CA VAL A 524 -20.09 16.89 33.35
C VAL A 524 -21.22 15.92 33.64
N PHE A 525 -20.88 14.64 33.74
CA PHE A 525 -21.82 13.57 34.04
C PHE A 525 -21.57 13.04 35.46
N PRO A 526 -22.46 13.33 36.43
CA PRO A 526 -22.38 12.69 37.73
C PRO A 526 -22.93 11.26 37.65
N PHE A 527 -22.23 10.31 38.27
CA PHE A 527 -22.63 8.90 38.31
C PHE A 527 -22.69 8.42 39.75
N ASP A 528 -23.71 7.63 40.09
CA ASP A 528 -23.81 7.01 41.41
C ASP A 528 -22.63 6.06 41.66
N VAL A 529 -21.99 6.18 42.83
CA VAL A 529 -20.74 5.47 43.14
C VAL A 529 -20.93 3.94 43.19
N LEU A 530 -22.08 3.46 43.64
CA LEU A 530 -22.32 2.03 43.84
C LEU A 530 -22.91 1.38 42.58
N THR A 531 -23.91 2.02 41.99
CA THR A 531 -24.69 1.47 40.88
C THR A 531 -24.10 1.80 39.51
N GLY A 532 -23.27 2.83 39.42
CA GLY A 532 -22.71 3.31 38.15
C GLY A 532 -23.75 3.93 37.21
N THR A 533 -24.96 4.23 37.69
CA THR A 533 -25.99 4.88 36.88
C THR A 533 -25.76 6.38 36.79
N GLU A 534 -25.95 6.97 35.60
CA GLU A 534 -25.89 8.43 35.43
C GLU A 534 -26.99 9.11 36.25
N LEU A 535 -26.61 10.13 37.00
CA LEU A 535 -27.51 10.95 37.80
C LEU A 535 -27.93 12.18 37.00
N GLN A 536 -29.23 12.35 36.81
CA GLN A 536 -29.79 13.55 36.20
C GLN A 536 -29.74 14.74 37.16
N ASN A 537 -29.89 15.96 36.64
CA ASN A 537 -29.97 17.14 37.50
C ASN A 537 -31.08 16.96 38.56
N THR A 538 -30.80 17.35 39.80
CA THR A 538 -31.66 17.21 40.99
C THR A 538 -31.93 15.76 41.45
N SER A 539 -31.14 14.78 40.98
CA SER A 539 -31.26 13.40 41.46
C SER A 539 -30.81 13.25 42.91
N VAL A 540 -31.35 12.23 43.57
CA VAL A 540 -31.02 11.82 44.93
C VAL A 540 -30.26 10.51 44.88
N THR A 541 -29.16 10.40 45.63
CA THR A 541 -28.41 9.15 45.83
C THR A 541 -28.03 8.98 47.30
N GLU A 542 -28.20 7.78 47.84
CA GLU A 542 -27.70 7.44 49.18
C GLU A 542 -26.19 7.10 49.17
N ASN A 543 -25.65 6.72 48.00
CA ASN A 543 -24.29 6.22 47.85
C ASN A 543 -23.27 7.32 47.55
N GLY A 544 -23.74 8.52 47.21
CA GLY A 544 -22.91 9.58 46.64
C GLY A 544 -22.65 9.41 45.15
N PHE A 545 -21.86 10.32 44.60
CA PHE A 545 -21.57 10.36 43.17
C PHE A 545 -20.10 10.62 42.87
N TYR A 546 -19.67 10.27 41.66
CA TYR A 546 -18.40 10.72 41.07
C TYR A 546 -18.65 11.48 39.77
N LEU A 547 -17.67 12.29 39.35
CA LEU A 547 -17.76 13.08 38.11
C LEU A 547 -17.02 12.39 36.96
N ASP A 548 -17.66 12.31 35.79
CA ASP A 548 -17.03 11.94 34.51
C ASP A 548 -17.11 13.13 33.54
N LEU A 549 -15.96 13.56 33.04
CA LEU A 549 -15.85 14.71 32.13
C LEU A 549 -16.04 14.35 30.64
N ALA A 550 -16.32 13.08 30.33
CA ALA A 550 -16.42 12.55 28.98
C ALA A 550 -15.21 12.94 28.10
N ARG A 551 -14.02 12.89 28.71
CA ARG A 551 -12.73 13.30 28.13
C ARG A 551 -12.58 14.78 27.79
N SER A 552 -13.49 15.66 28.19
CA SER A 552 -13.31 17.12 28.09
C SER A 552 -12.19 17.55 29.02
N ARG A 553 -11.10 18.11 28.47
CA ARG A 553 -9.89 18.41 29.27
C ARG A 553 -9.75 19.85 29.74
N TYR A 554 -10.51 20.77 29.14
CA TYR A 554 -10.31 22.22 29.29
C TYR A 554 -11.50 22.92 29.98
N LEU A 555 -12.11 22.26 30.97
CA LEU A 555 -13.24 22.77 31.76
C LEU A 555 -12.77 23.26 33.13
N ASP A 556 -13.37 24.35 33.61
CA ASP A 556 -13.29 24.77 35.01
C ASP A 556 -14.49 24.17 35.75
N ILE A 557 -14.22 23.45 36.83
CA ILE A 557 -15.25 22.74 37.61
C ILE A 557 -15.06 23.07 39.07
N ASP A 558 -16.10 23.61 39.67
CA ASP A 558 -16.20 23.84 41.11
C ASP A 558 -17.35 23.03 41.67
N VAL A 559 -17.12 22.39 42.81
CA VAL A 559 -18.16 21.71 43.58
C VAL A 559 -18.32 22.41 44.91
N LYS A 560 -19.55 22.88 45.13
CA LYS A 560 -20.02 23.40 46.41
C LYS A 560 -20.85 22.33 47.11
N ARG A 561 -20.59 22.10 48.39
CA ARG A 561 -21.45 21.28 49.26
C ARG A 561 -22.05 22.17 50.34
N SER A 562 -23.36 22.08 50.50
CA SER A 562 -24.12 22.67 51.61
C SER A 562 -24.87 21.59 52.38
N VAL A 563 -25.25 21.88 53.62
CA VAL A 563 -26.19 21.06 54.39
C VAL A 563 -27.25 21.97 55.01
N ILE A 564 -28.45 21.43 55.26
CA ILE A 564 -29.51 22.16 55.95
C ILE A 564 -29.24 22.16 57.45
N VAL A 565 -29.29 23.34 58.08
CA VAL A 565 -29.14 23.48 59.54
C VAL A 565 -30.13 24.50 60.10
N GLN A 566 -30.46 24.34 61.38
CA GLN A 566 -31.26 25.29 62.13
C GLN A 566 -30.44 26.55 62.47
N GLY A 567 -30.81 27.68 61.87
CA GLY A 567 -30.28 29.00 62.20
C GLY A 567 -31.16 29.76 63.21
N PRO A 568 -30.71 30.95 63.68
CA PRO A 568 -31.44 31.77 64.64
C PRO A 568 -32.80 32.30 64.15
N ALA A 569 -33.02 32.34 62.83
CA ALA A 569 -34.21 32.89 62.18
C ALA A 569 -34.98 31.87 61.31
N GLY A 570 -34.59 30.59 61.32
CA GLY A 570 -35.16 29.54 60.47
C GLY A 570 -34.10 28.57 59.95
N MET A 571 -34.50 27.60 59.14
CA MET A 571 -33.58 26.69 58.45
C MET A 571 -32.78 27.43 57.37
N ILE A 572 -31.49 27.14 57.25
CA ILE A 572 -30.59 27.74 56.26
C ILE A 572 -29.74 26.67 55.58
N GLU A 573 -29.28 26.95 54.36
CA GLU A 573 -28.20 26.21 53.71
C GLU A 573 -26.85 26.71 54.23
N ASP A 574 -26.14 25.86 54.95
CA ASP A 574 -24.81 26.15 55.49
C ASP A 574 -23.73 25.51 54.62
N GLU A 575 -22.91 26.35 53.99
CA GLU A 575 -21.84 25.92 53.08
C GLU A 575 -20.73 25.21 53.85
N ARG A 576 -20.43 23.97 53.44
CA ARG A 576 -19.35 23.16 54.01
C ARG A 576 -18.05 23.30 53.25
N PHE A 577 -18.13 23.46 51.93
CA PHE A 577 -17.01 23.87 51.10
C PHE A 577 -17.50 24.36 49.73
N ASN A 578 -16.64 25.12 49.07
CA ASN A 578 -16.73 25.48 47.66
C ASN A 578 -15.31 25.51 47.10
N ARG A 579 -14.98 24.58 46.19
CA ARG A 579 -13.62 24.39 45.70
C ARG A 579 -13.57 23.70 44.32
N PRO A 580 -12.44 23.79 43.62
CA PRO A 580 -12.24 23.07 42.36
C PRO A 580 -12.37 21.55 42.50
N ALA A 581 -12.82 20.91 41.43
CA ALA A 581 -13.00 19.47 41.29
C ALA A 581 -12.30 18.95 40.03
N LYS A 582 -12.03 17.64 39.99
CA LYS A 582 -11.45 16.96 38.83
C LYS A 582 -12.21 15.68 38.48
N ASP A 583 -11.92 15.18 37.27
CA ASP A 583 -12.42 13.90 36.76
C ASP A 583 -12.17 12.77 37.78
N GLY A 584 -13.21 12.00 38.07
CA GLY A 584 -13.19 10.89 39.02
C GLY A 584 -13.27 11.26 40.51
N ASP A 585 -13.32 12.54 40.88
CA ASP A 585 -13.54 12.92 42.29
C ASP A 585 -14.89 12.38 42.80
N GLN A 586 -14.89 11.85 44.03
CA GLN A 586 -16.07 11.26 44.66
C GLN A 586 -16.62 12.13 45.79
N TYR A 587 -17.95 12.16 45.91
CA TYR A 587 -18.71 12.96 46.85
C TYR A 587 -19.78 12.10 47.53
N THR A 588 -19.46 11.58 48.72
CA THR A 588 -20.28 10.59 49.44
C THR A 588 -20.85 11.09 50.76
N ALA A 589 -20.43 12.26 51.24
CA ALA A 589 -20.96 12.82 52.48
C ALA A 589 -22.36 13.39 52.25
N GLU A 590 -23.23 13.35 53.26
CA GLU A 590 -24.58 13.87 53.11
C GLU A 590 -24.60 15.38 52.85
N GLY A 591 -25.53 15.82 51.99
CA GLY A 591 -25.76 17.22 51.69
C GLY A 591 -26.26 17.50 50.28
N ILE A 592 -26.35 18.80 49.99
CA ILE A 592 -26.72 19.38 48.71
C ILE A 592 -25.43 19.74 47.98
N TYR A 593 -25.18 19.13 46.83
CA TYR A 593 -24.01 19.41 46.00
C TYR A 593 -24.41 20.24 44.79
N THR A 594 -23.82 21.42 44.64
CA THR A 594 -23.89 22.24 43.42
C THR A 594 -22.59 22.07 42.64
N ILE A 595 -22.69 21.50 41.45
CA ILE A 595 -21.59 21.30 40.51
C ILE A 595 -21.69 22.40 39.46
N SER A 596 -20.72 23.30 39.45
CA SER A 596 -20.63 24.39 38.47
C SER A 596 -19.53 24.05 37.49
N VAL A 597 -19.90 23.92 36.21
CA VAL A 597 -18.96 23.72 35.10
C VAL A 597 -18.97 24.98 34.25
N SER A 598 -17.79 25.47 33.88
CA SER A 598 -17.67 26.52 32.88
C SER A 598 -16.60 26.17 31.85
N ASN A 599 -16.87 26.54 30.61
CA ASN A 599 -15.91 26.39 29.52
C ASN A 599 -15.37 27.78 29.15
N ARG A 600 -14.16 28.06 29.64
CA ARG A 600 -13.48 29.35 29.49
C ARG A 600 -13.26 29.82 28.05
N TYR A 601 -13.32 28.91 27.09
CA TYR A 601 -13.14 29.22 25.66
C TYR A 601 -14.46 29.48 24.93
N THR A 602 -15.58 29.17 25.57
CA THR A 602 -16.91 29.38 25.01
C THR A 602 -17.74 30.40 25.76
N GLY A 603 -17.39 30.67 27.02
CA GLY A 603 -18.20 31.47 27.95
C GLY A 603 -19.42 30.72 28.48
N GLU A 604 -19.67 29.49 28.02
CA GLU A 604 -20.80 28.68 28.46
C GLU A 604 -20.56 28.11 29.86
N SER A 605 -21.65 27.93 30.60
CA SER A 605 -21.63 27.30 31.92
C SER A 605 -22.86 26.43 32.13
N THR A 606 -22.67 25.34 32.88
CA THR A 606 -23.72 24.41 33.28
C THR A 606 -23.66 24.22 34.78
N VAL A 607 -24.81 24.29 35.43
CA VAL A 607 -24.93 24.00 36.87
C VAL A 607 -25.82 22.77 37.05
N LYS A 608 -25.35 21.80 37.84
CA LYS A 608 -26.12 20.65 38.28
C LYS A 608 -26.18 20.60 39.79
N THR A 609 -27.32 20.20 40.33
CA THR A 609 -27.49 19.94 41.77
C THR A 609 -27.72 18.45 41.99
N ILE A 610 -26.99 17.83 42.91
CA ILE A 610 -27.17 16.43 43.31
C ILE A 610 -27.37 16.38 44.82
N PHE A 611 -28.33 15.58 45.27
CA PHE A 611 -28.59 15.37 46.69
C PHE A 611 -27.98 14.04 47.13
N VAL A 612 -27.16 14.08 48.17
CA VAL A 612 -26.49 12.90 48.70
C VAL A 612 -26.98 12.63 50.11
N GLY A 613 -27.42 11.40 50.38
CA GLY A 613 -27.79 10.94 51.71
C GLY A 613 -29.29 10.71 51.94
N SER A 614 -29.60 10.31 53.16
CA SER A 614 -30.94 9.92 53.62
C SER A 614 -31.47 10.79 54.77
N ASP A 615 -30.73 11.82 55.16
CA ASP A 615 -31.09 12.77 56.22
C ASP A 615 -32.54 13.29 56.08
N GLU A 616 -33.30 13.24 57.18
CA GLU A 616 -34.73 13.57 57.17
C GLU A 616 -35.00 15.02 56.76
N LEU A 617 -34.15 15.98 57.19
CA LEU A 617 -34.29 17.38 56.82
C LEU A 617 -33.95 17.60 55.34
N LEU A 618 -32.98 16.87 54.81
CA LEU A 618 -32.68 16.86 53.37
C LEU A 618 -33.86 16.29 52.55
N GLN A 619 -34.46 15.19 52.99
CA GLN A 619 -35.63 14.61 52.32
C GLN A 619 -36.85 15.55 52.38
N GLU A 620 -37.06 16.20 53.53
CA GLU A 620 -38.10 17.21 53.68
C GLU A 620 -37.84 18.43 52.76
N TYR A 621 -36.59 18.88 52.66
CA TYR A 621 -36.18 19.97 51.76
C TYR A 621 -36.44 19.64 50.29
N ILE A 622 -36.11 18.41 49.87
CA ILE A 622 -36.39 17.91 48.52
C ILE A 622 -37.91 17.88 48.28
N SER A 623 -38.69 17.31 49.20
CA SER A 623 -40.15 17.20 49.08
C SER A 623 -40.86 18.56 49.02
N ASN A 624 -40.27 19.59 49.64
CA ASN A 624 -40.79 20.95 49.65
C ASN A 624 -40.36 21.81 48.44
N GLY A 625 -39.67 21.21 47.47
CA GLY A 625 -39.25 21.87 46.22
C GLY A 625 -38.03 22.77 46.39
N PHE A 626 -37.07 22.35 47.21
CA PHE A 626 -35.76 23.01 47.38
C PHE A 626 -35.85 24.40 48.01
N SER A 627 -36.76 24.58 48.98
CA SER A 627 -37.00 25.86 49.64
C SER A 627 -36.86 25.73 51.15
N THR A 628 -35.89 26.43 51.72
CA THR A 628 -35.68 26.49 53.18
C THR A 628 -36.83 27.18 53.91
N ASP A 629 -37.52 28.12 53.28
CA ASP A 629 -38.68 28.84 53.86
C ASP A 629 -39.89 27.92 54.12
N ARG A 630 -39.90 26.72 53.51
CA ARG A 630 -40.96 25.73 53.65
C ARG A 630 -40.64 24.62 54.65
N LEU A 631 -39.42 24.62 55.18
CA LEU A 631 -39.02 23.75 56.30
C LEU A 631 -39.50 24.37 57.61
N LYS A 632 -40.12 23.57 58.48
CA LYS A 632 -40.76 24.05 59.73
C LYS A 632 -39.99 23.71 60.99
#